data_AF-A0AAD7JQL2-F1
#
_entry.id   AF-A0AAD7JQL2-F1
#
_cell.length_a   1.000
_cell.length_b   1.000
_cell.length_c   1.000
_cell.angle_alpha   90.00
_cell.angle_beta   90.00
_cell.angle_gamma   90.00
#
_symmetry.space_group_name_H-M   'P 1'
#
loop_
_entity.id
_entity.type
_entity.pdbx_description
1 polymer ?
#
loop_
_entity_poly.entity_id
_entity_poly.type
_entity_poly.pdbx_seq_one_letter_code
_entity_poly.pdbx_strand_id
1 'polypeptide(L)'
;LPLWYHTGEDPGKTQYHNTAACICLRENHGVIHVHEGMEVLSRLQDSTHKKSKHCRCVACNGDRRSRGCENPHACTTAVEKTLSRLLPKWDPRGGAKEATPEPPTTPGNSFRHPPQITSLADGFRVLTRTPQYVDHVVQPRPQQRNPPSQFQKIVFVGSMTSRDTEGKQVAGGGIWYGPEHIGNMALRVTENSPQTSQRAEI
;
A
#
# COMPACT_ATOMS: atom_id res chain seq x y z
N LEU A 1 3.43 0.72 6.74
CA LEU A 1 4.03 1.87 6.01
C LEU A 1 5.40 2.16 6.61
N PRO A 2 6.42 2.44 5.78
CA PRO A 2 7.75 2.78 6.27
C PRO A 2 7.70 4.11 7.03
N LEU A 3 8.36 4.19 8.19
CA LEU A 3 8.47 5.41 8.99
C LEU A 3 9.40 6.43 8.30
N TRP A 4 10.46 5.92 7.67
CA TRP A 4 11.42 6.71 6.91
C TRP A 4 10.90 6.89 5.49
N TYR A 5 11.01 8.10 4.94
CA TYR A 5 10.50 8.44 3.60
C TYR A 5 8.99 8.11 3.43
N HIS A 6 8.20 8.46 4.45
CA HIS A 6 6.78 8.17 4.46
C HIS A 6 6.04 9.01 3.40
N THR A 7 5.13 8.41 2.63
CA THR A 7 4.39 9.10 1.54
C THR A 7 3.50 10.24 2.01
N GLY A 8 3.03 10.16 3.25
CA GLY A 8 2.28 11.21 3.95
C GLY A 8 3.13 12.20 4.75
N GLU A 9 4.45 12.25 4.53
CA GLU A 9 5.33 13.24 5.15
C GLU A 9 5.08 14.63 4.53
N ASP A 10 5.00 15.65 5.37
CA ASP A 10 4.81 17.03 4.93
C ASP A 10 6.07 17.55 4.20
N PRO A 11 5.98 17.87 2.89
CA PRO A 11 7.13 18.32 2.10
C PRO A 11 7.67 19.68 2.55
N GLY A 12 6.89 20.46 3.31
CA GLY A 12 7.33 21.73 3.88
C GLY A 12 8.26 21.60 5.09
N LYS A 13 8.46 20.40 5.63
CA LYS A 13 9.28 20.17 6.83
C LYS A 13 10.60 19.49 6.46
N THR A 14 11.74 20.07 6.87
CA THR A 14 13.09 19.51 6.63
C THR A 14 13.27 18.11 7.21
N GLN A 15 13.84 17.19 6.42
CA GLN A 15 14.13 15.81 6.81
C GLN A 15 15.40 15.69 7.67
N TYR A 16 15.27 15.08 8.85
CA TYR A 16 16.38 14.83 9.79
C TYR A 16 16.60 13.34 10.04
N HIS A 17 16.85 12.58 8.97
CA HIS A 17 17.03 11.13 9.06
C HIS A 17 18.45 10.69 9.49
N ASN A 18 19.42 11.61 9.50
CA ASN A 18 20.84 11.29 9.72
C ASN A 18 21.36 11.69 11.10
N THR A 19 20.48 12.01 12.06
CA THR A 19 20.92 12.24 13.45
C THR A 19 21.35 10.92 14.10
N ALA A 20 22.25 10.98 15.10
CA ALA A 20 22.68 9.80 15.83
C ALA A 20 21.51 8.98 16.42
N ALA A 21 20.45 9.66 16.88
CA ALA A 21 19.24 9.02 17.37
C ALA A 21 18.47 8.29 16.25
N CYS A 22 18.34 8.90 15.07
CA CYS A 22 17.68 8.27 13.91
C CYS A 22 18.49 7.07 13.37
N ILE A 23 19.81 7.14 13.40
CA ILE A 23 20.70 6.03 13.02
C ILE A 23 20.52 4.89 14.02
N CYS A 24 20.61 5.17 15.33
CA CYS A 24 20.39 4.19 16.39
C CYS A 24 19.00 3.53 16.30
N LEU A 25 17.95 4.31 15.97
CA LEU A 25 16.61 3.76 15.77
C LEU A 25 16.55 2.72 14.64
N ARG A 26 17.27 2.93 13.55
CA ARG A 26 17.31 1.99 12.42
C ARG A 26 18.18 0.78 12.72
N GLU A 27 19.38 1.00 13.25
CA GLU A 27 20.41 -0.03 13.38
C GLU A 27 20.24 -0.86 14.65
N ASN A 28 20.00 -0.21 15.80
CA ASN A 28 19.92 -0.87 17.09
C ASN A 28 18.48 -1.22 17.47
N HIS A 29 17.51 -0.33 17.18
CA HIS A 29 16.11 -0.58 17.50
C HIS A 29 15.33 -1.31 16.40
N GLY A 30 15.87 -1.41 15.18
CA GLY A 30 15.20 -2.06 14.06
C GLY A 30 13.92 -1.36 13.60
N VAL A 31 13.78 -0.05 13.85
CA VAL A 31 12.58 0.69 13.48
C VAL A 31 12.62 0.99 11.98
N ILE A 32 11.71 0.39 11.23
CA ILE A 32 11.51 0.55 9.79
C ILE A 32 10.13 1.12 9.50
N HIS A 33 9.11 0.72 10.27
CA HIS A 33 7.71 1.00 10.06
C HIS A 33 7.12 1.95 11.11
N VAL A 34 6.00 2.58 10.75
CA VAL A 34 5.26 3.50 11.64
C VAL A 34 4.83 2.82 12.94
N HIS A 35 4.40 1.55 12.91
CA HIS A 35 3.96 0.83 14.11
C HIS A 35 5.12 0.57 15.10
N GLU A 36 6.30 0.19 14.61
CA GLU A 36 7.50 0.05 15.45
C GLU A 36 7.89 1.39 16.10
N GLY A 37 7.72 2.51 15.38
CA GLY A 37 7.86 3.83 15.97
C GLY A 37 6.84 4.08 17.09
N MET A 38 5.59 3.71 16.89
CA MET A 38 4.54 3.82 17.91
C MET A 38 4.83 2.98 19.16
N GLU A 39 5.38 1.78 19.00
CA GLU A 39 5.86 0.96 20.11
C GLU A 39 6.95 1.67 20.91
N VAL A 40 7.91 2.31 20.22
CA VAL A 40 8.94 3.13 20.89
C VAL A 40 8.31 4.29 21.65
N LEU A 41 7.27 4.94 21.11
CA LEU A 41 6.56 6.04 21.77
C LEU A 41 5.74 5.62 22.98
N SER A 42 5.22 4.38 23.01
CA SER A 42 4.36 3.90 24.09
C SER A 42 4.99 4.09 25.49
N ARG A 43 6.32 4.03 25.59
CA ARG A 43 7.05 4.26 26.85
C ARG A 43 6.92 5.68 27.40
N LEU A 44 6.56 6.68 26.59
CA LEU A 44 6.30 8.03 27.09
C LEU A 44 5.04 8.07 27.97
N GLN A 45 4.15 7.09 27.83
CA GLN A 45 2.95 6.93 28.63
C GLN A 45 3.22 6.16 29.93
N ASP A 46 4.40 5.53 30.06
CA ASP A 46 4.81 4.83 31.28
C ASP A 46 5.15 5.86 32.37
N SER A 47 4.44 5.79 33.50
CA SER A 47 4.67 6.64 34.68
C SER A 47 6.09 6.57 35.24
N THR A 48 6.81 5.47 35.00
CA THR A 48 8.19 5.26 35.46
C THR A 48 9.23 5.89 34.54
N HIS A 49 8.82 6.29 33.33
CA HIS A 49 9.70 6.91 32.35
C HIS A 49 10.10 8.34 32.77
N LYS A 50 11.33 8.72 32.46
CA LYS A 50 11.89 10.05 32.77
C LYS A 50 12.57 10.59 31.53
N LYS A 51 12.43 11.90 31.30
CA LYS A 51 13.09 12.65 30.21
C LYS A 51 14.60 12.80 30.44
N SER A 52 15.31 11.68 30.51
CA SER A 52 16.74 11.62 30.82
C SER A 52 17.42 10.48 30.08
N LYS A 53 18.67 10.70 29.66
CA LYS A 53 19.53 9.66 29.08
C LYS A 53 19.73 8.46 30.00
N HIS A 54 19.58 8.65 31.32
CA HIS A 54 19.73 7.62 32.35
C HIS A 54 18.40 7.14 32.95
N CYS A 55 17.28 7.26 32.21
CA CYS A 55 16.00 6.72 32.67
C CYS A 55 16.11 5.23 33.04
N ARG A 56 15.62 4.84 34.23
CA ARG A 56 15.72 3.48 34.76
C ARG A 56 14.45 2.63 34.56
N CYS A 57 13.50 3.09 33.74
CA CYS A 57 12.32 2.28 33.41
C CYS A 57 12.72 0.98 32.69
N VAL A 58 11.84 -0.01 32.74
CA VAL A 58 12.09 -1.36 32.17
C VAL A 58 12.45 -1.26 30.69
N ALA A 59 11.71 -0.46 29.91
CA ALA A 59 11.97 -0.28 28.49
C ALA A 59 13.35 0.34 28.20
N CYS A 60 13.71 1.44 28.87
CA CYS A 60 15.01 2.09 28.64
C CYS A 60 16.19 1.23 29.11
N ASN A 61 16.04 0.48 30.21
CA ASN A 61 17.07 -0.46 30.64
C ASN A 61 17.20 -1.65 29.68
N GLY A 62 16.07 -2.16 29.16
CA GLY A 62 16.04 -3.17 28.12
C GLY A 62 16.83 -2.72 26.90
N ASP A 63 16.55 -1.52 26.37
CA ASP A 63 17.23 -0.99 25.18
C ASP A 63 18.75 -0.81 25.39
N ARG A 64 19.17 -0.35 26.58
CA ARG A 64 20.61 -0.24 26.88
C ARG A 64 21.30 -1.60 26.89
N ARG A 65 20.70 -2.58 27.56
CA ARG A 65 21.34 -3.89 27.80
C ARG A 65 21.26 -4.81 26.60
N SER A 66 20.13 -4.82 25.90
CA SER A 66 19.88 -5.76 24.80
C SER A 66 20.21 -5.19 23.43
N ARG A 67 20.08 -3.87 23.25
CA ARG A 67 20.25 -3.21 21.94
C ARG A 67 21.46 -2.28 21.87
N GLY A 68 22.20 -2.12 22.97
CA GLY A 68 23.35 -1.21 23.03
C GLY A 68 22.99 0.27 22.85
N CYS A 69 21.74 0.67 23.08
CA CYS A 69 21.31 2.05 22.89
C CYS A 69 21.85 2.97 24.01
N GLU A 70 22.70 3.94 23.68
CA GLU A 70 23.28 4.86 24.69
C GLU A 70 22.26 5.83 25.30
N ASN A 71 21.30 6.29 24.48
CA ASN A 71 20.32 7.29 24.89
C ASN A 71 18.91 6.93 24.39
N PRO A 72 18.20 6.04 25.12
CA PRO A 72 16.86 5.61 24.73
C PRO A 72 15.85 6.76 24.68
N HIS A 73 16.00 7.78 25.55
CA HIS A 73 15.10 8.93 25.53
C HIS A 73 15.26 9.77 24.26
N ALA A 74 16.49 10.01 23.80
CA ALA A 74 16.72 10.73 22.55
C ALA A 74 16.13 9.97 21.34
N CYS A 75 16.22 8.64 21.34
CA CYS A 75 15.58 7.80 20.31
C CYS A 75 14.06 7.99 20.32
N THR A 76 13.42 7.93 21.49
CA THR A 76 11.98 8.18 21.61
C THR A 76 11.57 9.57 21.12
N THR A 77 12.32 10.61 21.50
CA THR A 77 12.06 11.99 21.03
C THR A 77 12.26 12.13 19.52
N ALA A 78 13.23 11.41 18.93
CA ALA A 78 13.43 11.41 17.48
C ALA A 78 12.26 10.74 16.74
N VAL A 79 11.68 9.67 17.29
CA VAL A 79 10.46 9.07 16.76
C VAL A 79 9.27 10.04 16.86
N GLU A 80 9.09 10.70 18.01
CA GLU A 80 8.01 11.67 18.22
C GLU A 80 8.06 12.80 17.19
N LYS A 81 9.27 13.33 16.95
CA LYS A 81 9.52 14.33 15.91
C LYS A 81 9.21 13.80 14.52
N THR A 82 9.66 12.59 14.19
CA THR A 82 9.38 11.98 12.88
C THR A 82 7.89 11.82 12.65
N LEU A 83 7.13 11.33 13.63
CA LEU A 83 5.68 11.16 13.51
C LEU A 83 4.93 12.50 13.46
N SER A 84 5.39 13.54 14.16
CA SER A 84 4.79 14.89 14.08
C SER A 84 4.93 15.58 12.72
N ARG A 85 5.72 14.99 11.81
CA ARG A 85 5.90 15.48 10.44
C ARG A 85 4.94 14.82 9.46
N LEU A 86 4.23 13.77 9.88
CA LEU A 86 3.15 13.19 9.10
C LEU A 86 1.96 14.16 9.04
N LEU A 87 1.32 14.24 7.88
CA LEU A 87 0.06 14.95 7.73
C LEU A 87 -1.01 14.29 8.62
N PRO A 88 -2.01 15.02 9.12
CA PRO A 88 -3.01 14.50 10.06
C PRO A 88 -3.72 13.22 9.63
N LYS A 89 -3.93 13.03 8.31
CA LYS A 89 -4.52 11.82 7.73
C LYS A 89 -3.68 10.55 7.98
N TRP A 90 -2.37 10.72 8.12
CA TRP A 90 -1.39 9.65 8.22
C TRP A 90 -0.78 9.50 9.63
N ASP A 91 -1.09 10.42 10.54
CA ASP A 91 -0.63 10.32 11.93
C ASP A 91 -1.47 9.28 12.69
N PRO A 92 -0.89 8.14 13.10
CA PRO A 92 -1.63 7.08 13.82
C PRO A 92 -2.09 7.51 15.23
N ARG A 93 -1.59 8.63 15.76
CA ARG A 93 -1.99 9.18 17.06
C ARG A 93 -3.26 10.01 16.96
N GLY A 94 -3.49 10.61 15.79
CA GLY A 94 -4.76 11.25 15.48
C GLY A 94 -5.76 10.15 15.23
N GLY A 95 -6.72 9.95 16.16
CA GLY A 95 -7.87 9.10 15.88
C GLY A 95 -8.45 9.55 14.55
N ALA A 96 -8.40 8.66 13.55
CA ALA A 96 -8.88 8.99 12.23
C ALA A 96 -10.29 9.53 12.42
N LYS A 97 -10.48 10.83 12.16
CA LYS A 97 -11.79 11.33 11.77
C LYS A 97 -12.03 10.78 10.37
N GLU A 98 -12.11 9.45 10.25
CA GLU A 98 -12.90 8.84 9.21
C GLU A 98 -14.26 9.49 9.42
N ALA A 99 -14.65 10.39 8.52
CA ALA A 99 -16.04 10.78 8.40
C ALA A 99 -16.79 9.45 8.39
N THR A 100 -17.54 9.19 9.45
CA THR A 100 -18.26 7.94 9.63
C THR A 100 -19.06 7.78 8.34
N PRO A 101 -18.82 6.72 7.55
CA PRO A 101 -19.72 6.48 6.44
C PRO A 101 -21.05 6.19 7.12
N GLU A 102 -22.00 7.12 7.02
CA GLU A 102 -23.37 6.84 7.41
C GLU A 102 -23.74 5.52 6.74
N PRO A 103 -24.20 4.52 7.50
CA PRO A 103 -24.59 3.26 6.90
C PRO A 103 -25.61 3.56 5.81
N PRO A 104 -25.46 3.01 4.59
CA PRO A 104 -26.44 3.24 3.53
C PRO A 104 -27.79 2.81 4.09
N THR A 105 -28.72 3.76 4.20
CA THR A 105 -30.03 3.59 4.82
C THR A 105 -30.94 2.64 4.04
N THR A 106 -30.42 2.03 2.96
CA THR A 106 -31.17 1.15 2.07
C THR A 106 -30.31 -0.05 1.68
N PRO A 107 -30.71 -1.30 2.04
CA PRO A 107 -30.04 -2.49 1.55
C PRO A 107 -30.38 -2.66 0.06
N GLY A 108 -29.43 -2.41 -0.84
CA GLY A 108 -29.61 -2.70 -2.27
C GLY A 108 -28.70 -1.96 -3.25
N ASN A 109 -28.20 -0.78 -2.93
CA ASN A 109 -27.38 0.02 -3.86
C ASN A 109 -25.95 0.20 -3.34
N SER A 110 -25.06 -0.73 -3.69
CA SER A 110 -23.63 -0.66 -3.34
C SER A 110 -22.82 0.32 -4.21
N PHE A 111 -23.46 1.09 -5.08
CA PHE A 111 -22.80 2.16 -5.82
C PHE A 111 -22.87 3.45 -5.00
N ARG A 112 -21.72 3.88 -4.46
CA ARG A 112 -21.58 5.25 -3.97
C ARG A 112 -21.89 6.17 -5.14
N HIS A 113 -22.85 7.08 -4.96
CA HIS A 113 -23.12 8.10 -5.97
C HIS A 113 -21.81 8.82 -6.30
N PRO A 114 -21.41 8.91 -7.58
CA PRO A 114 -20.26 9.72 -7.94
C PRO A 114 -20.49 11.15 -7.45
N PRO A 115 -19.43 11.86 -7.03
CA PRO A 115 -19.57 13.27 -6.67
C PRO A 115 -20.22 14.01 -7.84
N GLN A 116 -21.17 14.91 -7.53
CA GLN A 116 -21.87 15.73 -8.51
C GLN A 116 -20.83 16.51 -9.33
N ILE A 117 -20.66 16.14 -10.60
CA ILE A 117 -19.78 16.86 -11.52
C ILE A 117 -20.53 18.09 -12.04
N THR A 118 -19.96 19.27 -11.83
CA THR A 118 -20.51 20.54 -12.31
C THR A 118 -20.11 20.84 -13.76
N SER A 119 -19.05 20.20 -14.27
CA SER A 119 -18.62 20.27 -15.66
C SER A 119 -18.14 18.90 -16.17
N LEU A 120 -18.29 18.66 -17.48
CA LEU A 120 -17.83 17.42 -18.11
C LEU A 120 -16.30 17.24 -18.00
N ALA A 121 -15.54 18.33 -17.96
CA ALA A 121 -14.09 18.32 -17.85
C ALA A 121 -13.62 17.77 -16.49
N ASP A 122 -14.37 18.01 -15.41
CA ASP A 122 -14.07 17.47 -14.08
C ASP A 122 -14.24 15.95 -14.01
N GLY A 123 -15.04 15.37 -14.91
CA GLY A 123 -15.23 13.91 -15.03
C GLY A 123 -14.05 13.17 -15.67
N PHE A 124 -13.23 13.85 -16.48
CA PHE A 124 -12.12 13.26 -17.23
C PHE A 124 -10.74 13.70 -16.72
N ARG A 125 -10.57 13.74 -15.38
CA ARG A 125 -9.32 14.18 -14.70
C ARG A 125 -8.07 13.34 -14.99
N VAL A 126 -8.17 12.26 -15.76
CA VAL A 126 -6.99 11.46 -16.17
C VAL A 126 -6.08 12.26 -17.12
N LEU A 127 -6.60 13.24 -17.86
CA LEU A 127 -5.84 13.94 -18.92
C LEU A 127 -5.78 15.47 -18.78
N THR A 128 -6.33 16.07 -17.72
CA THR A 128 -6.29 17.54 -17.56
C THR A 128 -5.14 17.98 -16.65
N ARG A 129 -4.19 18.74 -17.21
CA ARG A 129 -3.23 19.56 -16.44
C ARG A 129 -3.94 20.81 -15.90
N THR A 130 -4.68 20.68 -14.81
CA THR A 130 -5.07 21.84 -13.99
C THR A 130 -4.02 22.08 -12.91
N PRO A 131 -3.54 23.33 -12.72
CA PRO A 131 -2.56 23.65 -11.67
C PRO A 131 -3.15 23.63 -10.25
N GLN A 132 -4.48 23.49 -10.14
CA GLN A 132 -5.18 23.37 -8.87
C GLN A 132 -5.30 21.89 -8.52
N TYR A 133 -4.33 21.44 -7.73
CA TYR A 133 -4.39 20.17 -7.03
C TYR A 133 -5.63 20.20 -6.11
N VAL A 134 -6.62 19.35 -6.37
CA VAL A 134 -7.62 19.07 -5.33
C VAL A 134 -6.94 18.16 -4.31
N ASP A 135 -6.79 18.61 -3.07
CA ASP A 135 -6.07 17.90 -2.01
C ASP A 135 -6.70 16.55 -1.61
N HIS A 136 -7.86 16.20 -2.14
CA HIS A 136 -8.64 15.09 -1.65
C HIS A 136 -9.26 14.26 -2.78
N VAL A 137 -8.43 13.44 -3.44
CA VAL A 137 -8.95 12.15 -3.89
C VAL A 137 -8.82 11.20 -2.71
N VAL A 138 -9.96 10.80 -2.15
CA VAL A 138 -10.02 9.63 -1.27
C VAL A 138 -9.58 8.46 -2.14
N GLN A 139 -8.29 8.12 -2.06
CA GLN A 139 -7.80 6.84 -2.52
C GLN A 139 -8.69 5.78 -1.86
N PRO A 140 -9.40 4.92 -2.63
CA PRO A 140 -10.10 3.81 -2.01
C PRO A 140 -9.07 3.10 -1.14
N ARG A 141 -9.38 2.96 0.16
CA ARG A 141 -8.57 2.17 1.08
C ARG A 141 -8.27 0.88 0.31
N PRO A 142 -7.00 0.53 0.04
CA PRO A 142 -6.73 -0.80 -0.48
C PRO A 142 -7.36 -1.70 0.57
N GLN A 143 -8.44 -2.40 0.18
CA GLN A 143 -8.95 -3.45 1.04
C GLN A 143 -7.70 -4.25 1.38
N GLN A 144 -7.48 -4.51 2.67
CA GLN A 144 -6.61 -5.61 3.05
C GLN A 144 -7.26 -6.84 2.43
N ARG A 145 -6.99 -7.09 1.15
CA ARG A 145 -6.95 -8.42 0.63
C ARG A 145 -5.87 -9.03 1.51
N ASN A 146 -6.29 -9.89 2.43
CA ASN A 146 -5.43 -10.98 2.89
C ASN A 146 -4.58 -11.35 1.67
N PRO A 147 -3.25 -11.28 1.74
CA PRO A 147 -2.45 -11.70 0.60
C PRO A 147 -2.99 -13.08 0.26
N PRO A 148 -3.57 -13.31 -0.92
CA PRO A 148 -3.94 -14.65 -1.27
C PRO A 148 -2.63 -15.43 -1.11
N SER A 149 -2.67 -16.50 -0.33
CA SER A 149 -1.57 -17.45 -0.15
C SER A 149 -1.28 -18.21 -1.44
N GLN A 150 -1.44 -17.54 -2.57
CA GLN A 150 -1.41 -18.06 -3.91
C GLN A 150 -0.41 -17.18 -4.63
N PHE A 151 0.77 -17.74 -4.80
CA PHE A 151 1.73 -17.29 -5.80
C PHE A 151 0.95 -16.80 -7.02
N GLN A 152 1.14 -15.54 -7.40
CA GLN A 152 0.67 -15.04 -8.70
C GLN A 152 1.39 -15.89 -9.75
N LYS A 153 0.74 -16.95 -10.24
CA LYS A 153 1.22 -17.66 -11.42
C LYS A 153 1.08 -16.70 -12.58
N ILE A 154 2.20 -16.26 -13.13
CA ILE A 154 2.21 -15.56 -14.42
C ILE A 154 1.80 -16.60 -15.46
N VAL A 155 0.74 -16.30 -16.19
CA VAL A 155 0.19 -17.14 -17.24
C VAL A 155 0.24 -16.34 -18.52
N PHE A 156 0.81 -16.91 -19.56
CA PHE A 156 0.79 -16.32 -20.88
C PHE A 156 -0.40 -16.91 -21.64
N VAL A 157 -1.34 -16.05 -22.00
CA VAL A 157 -2.48 -16.39 -22.85
C VAL A 157 -2.18 -15.87 -24.24
N GLY A 158 -2.28 -16.74 -25.23
CA GLY A 158 -2.07 -16.38 -26.63
C GLY A 158 -3.25 -16.83 -27.48
N SER A 159 -3.64 -16.01 -28.45
CA SER A 159 -4.61 -16.35 -29.49
C SER A 159 -3.93 -16.37 -30.84
N MET A 160 -4.37 -17.25 -31.72
CA MET A 160 -3.87 -17.32 -33.09
C MET A 160 -5.00 -17.64 -34.05
N THR A 161 -4.92 -17.07 -35.25
CA THR A 161 -5.72 -17.51 -36.40
C THR A 161 -4.79 -18.06 -37.48
N SER A 162 -5.21 -19.14 -38.12
CA SER A 162 -4.52 -19.73 -39.26
C SER A 162 -5.54 -20.24 -40.27
N ARG A 163 -5.08 -20.84 -41.37
CA ARG A 163 -5.93 -21.55 -42.32
C ARG A 163 -5.65 -23.05 -42.19
N ASP A 164 -6.71 -23.86 -42.24
CA ASP A 164 -6.57 -25.31 -42.33
C ASP A 164 -6.15 -25.76 -43.74
N THR A 165 -6.04 -27.06 -43.94
CA THR A 165 -5.67 -27.70 -45.21
C THR A 165 -6.66 -27.44 -46.34
N GLU A 166 -7.88 -27.02 -46.02
CA GLU A 166 -8.95 -26.68 -46.96
C GLU A 166 -9.06 -25.16 -47.19
N GLY A 167 -8.18 -24.37 -46.55
CA GLY A 167 -8.13 -22.91 -46.69
C GLY A 167 -9.13 -22.15 -45.80
N LYS A 168 -9.90 -22.86 -44.96
CA LYS A 168 -10.86 -22.27 -44.02
C LYS A 168 -10.14 -21.68 -42.83
N GLN A 169 -10.59 -20.50 -42.37
CA GLN A 169 -10.01 -19.84 -41.21
C GLN A 169 -10.33 -20.62 -39.94
N VAL A 170 -9.30 -20.84 -39.13
CA VAL A 170 -9.39 -21.54 -37.85
C VAL A 170 -8.72 -20.70 -36.77
N ALA A 171 -9.26 -20.75 -35.56
CA ALA A 171 -8.76 -20.01 -34.42
C ALA A 171 -8.48 -20.95 -33.24
N GLY A 172 -7.48 -20.61 -32.44
CA GLY A 172 -7.11 -21.36 -31.25
C GLY A 172 -6.48 -20.47 -30.20
N GLY A 173 -6.73 -20.81 -28.93
CA GLY A 173 -6.16 -20.16 -27.77
C GLY A 173 -5.22 -21.12 -27.03
N GLY A 174 -4.21 -20.56 -26.36
CA GLY A 174 -3.26 -21.32 -25.57
C GLY A 174 -2.97 -20.67 -24.23
N ILE A 175 -2.74 -21.51 -23.23
CA ILE A 175 -2.36 -21.11 -21.87
C ILE A 175 -0.99 -21.73 -21.58
N TRP A 176 0.00 -20.90 -21.28
CA TRP A 176 1.36 -21.34 -20.98
C TRP A 176 1.86 -20.83 -19.63
N TYR A 177 2.36 -21.75 -18.81
CA TYR A 177 2.85 -21.50 -17.45
C TYR A 177 4.38 -21.62 -17.34
N GLY A 178 5.04 -22.33 -18.26
CA GLY A 178 6.48 -22.64 -18.19
C GLY A 178 6.83 -23.97 -18.89
N PRO A 179 8.11 -24.30 -19.09
CA PRO A 179 8.52 -25.59 -19.64
C PRO A 179 7.95 -26.76 -18.81
N GLU A 180 7.40 -27.78 -19.48
CA GLU A 180 6.87 -29.02 -18.89
C GLU A 180 5.78 -28.87 -17.81
N HIS A 181 5.15 -27.70 -17.68
CA HIS A 181 4.09 -27.51 -16.70
C HIS A 181 2.80 -28.23 -17.14
N ILE A 182 2.25 -29.09 -16.28
CA ILE A 182 1.05 -29.91 -16.55
C ILE A 182 -0.20 -29.10 -16.94
N GLY A 183 -0.24 -27.81 -16.58
CA GLY A 183 -1.33 -26.89 -16.92
C GLY A 183 -1.19 -26.23 -18.29
N ASN A 184 -0.09 -26.45 -19.01
CA ASN A 184 0.05 -25.94 -20.38
C ASN A 184 -1.01 -26.58 -21.27
N MET A 185 -1.72 -25.76 -22.03
CA MET A 185 -2.83 -26.22 -22.86
C MET A 185 -2.92 -25.38 -24.13
N ALA A 186 -3.37 -26.02 -25.21
CA ALA A 186 -3.82 -25.35 -26.42
C ALA A 186 -5.18 -25.92 -26.80
N LEU A 187 -6.15 -25.05 -27.06
CA LEU A 187 -7.51 -25.43 -27.41
C LEU A 187 -7.94 -24.73 -28.70
N ARG A 188 -8.57 -25.49 -29.58
CA ARG A 188 -9.18 -24.96 -30.81
C ARG A 188 -10.56 -24.38 -30.51
N VAL A 189 -10.88 -23.25 -31.12
CA VAL A 189 -12.23 -22.66 -31.05
C VAL A 189 -13.21 -23.62 -31.75
N THR A 190 -14.30 -23.95 -31.07
CA THR A 190 -15.31 -24.88 -31.58
C THR A 190 -15.87 -24.42 -32.93
N GLU A 191 -16.20 -25.38 -33.80
CA GLU A 191 -16.65 -25.10 -35.18
C GLU A 191 -17.95 -24.29 -35.24
N ASN A 192 -18.76 -24.36 -34.19
CA ASN A 192 -20.01 -23.61 -34.04
C ASN A 192 -19.81 -22.16 -33.54
N SER A 193 -18.56 -21.74 -33.31
CA SER A 193 -18.20 -20.38 -32.89
C SER A 193 -17.41 -19.65 -33.98
N PRO A 194 -17.50 -18.30 -34.04
CA PRO A 194 -16.69 -17.50 -34.96
C PRO A 194 -15.18 -17.78 -34.82
N GLN A 195 -14.51 -18.09 -35.92
CA GLN A 195 -13.09 -18.45 -35.95
C GLN A 195 -12.21 -17.19 -36.04
N THR A 196 -12.22 -16.36 -34.99
CA THR A 196 -11.46 -15.11 -34.92
C THR A 196 -10.49 -15.11 -33.74
N SER A 197 -9.46 -14.26 -33.79
CA SER A 197 -8.51 -14.12 -32.68
C SER A 197 -9.20 -13.63 -31.41
N GLN A 198 -10.16 -12.69 -31.52
CA GLN A 198 -10.93 -12.20 -30.38
C GLN A 198 -11.75 -13.30 -29.72
N ARG A 199 -12.25 -14.27 -30.49
CA ARG A 199 -13.00 -15.42 -29.94
C ARG A 199 -12.09 -16.45 -29.27
N ALA A 200 -10.83 -16.51 -29.68
CA ALA A 200 -9.80 -17.36 -29.08
C ALA A 200 -9.16 -16.76 -27.81
N GLU A 201 -9.44 -15.50 -27.47
CA GLU A 201 -8.95 -14.82 -26.25
C GLU A 201 -9.92 -14.91 -25.06
N ILE A 202 -11.15 -15.38 -25.29
CA ILE A 202 -12.22 -15.51 -24.28
C ILE A 202 -12.22 -16.93 -23.72
#